data_AF-A0A1I3XUR7-F1
#
_entry.id   AF-A0A1I3XUR7-F1
#
_cell.length_a   1.000
_cell.length_b   1.000
_cell.length_c   1.000
_cell.angle_alpha   90.00
_cell.angle_beta   90.00
_cell.angle_gamma   90.00
#
_symmetry.space_group_name_H-M   'P 1'
#
loop_
_entity.id
_entity.type
_entity.pdbx_description
1 polymer ?
#
loop_
_entity_poly.entity_id
_entity_poly.type
_entity_poly.pdbx_seq_one_letter_code
_entity_poly.pdbx_strand_id
1 'polypeptide(L)'
;MKPPISFGIKTVIIIGLSVGLALAFNATRPDRLPLVHDPEVAAQAAVQRGEISLADAVLLFESGEAVFVDAREADEYERGHIGGALSLDPLSFGQSFPALREQLEGATTIVTYCDGEYCELSRELAEQLKSMGLQDVRVLKNGWTLWRDQGMPTATGSQAAPEQTSPAPMNEEETPPAEQSNGTAPPQAPMETPMEAGPLEPAPLEPPLEPTIPDQAPLDAAPAESAPLDQHQEPAPQEQPSLDSTPMEPAPLETAPVENAPVENAPLESAPLETAPEEPATQSPPLDSKPLGEKS
;
A
#
# COMPACT_ATOMS: atom_id res chain seq x y z
N MET A 1 36.01 28.97 -49.22
CA MET A 1 35.29 29.42 -48.00
C MET A 1 34.26 28.36 -47.65
N LYS A 2 34.26 27.81 -46.43
CA LYS A 2 33.26 26.82 -45.98
C LYS A 2 32.02 27.59 -45.48
N PRO A 3 30.80 27.29 -45.94
CA PRO A 3 29.62 28.04 -45.52
C PRO A 3 29.37 27.85 -44.01
N PRO A 4 28.92 28.89 -43.28
CA PRO A 4 28.63 28.77 -41.86
C PRO A 4 27.45 27.81 -41.66
N ILE A 5 27.61 26.88 -40.72
CA ILE A 5 26.57 25.94 -40.32
C ILE A 5 25.40 26.74 -39.74
N SER A 6 24.18 26.52 -40.27
CA SER A 6 22.98 27.21 -39.81
C SER A 6 22.67 26.88 -38.35
N PHE A 7 22.04 27.81 -37.63
CA PHE A 7 21.68 27.63 -36.23
C PHE A 7 20.91 26.33 -35.97
N GLY A 8 19.95 25.98 -36.84
CA GLY A 8 19.18 24.73 -36.72
C GLY A 8 20.04 23.47 -36.79
N ILE A 9 21.06 23.44 -37.66
CA ILE A 9 21.97 22.29 -37.77
C ILE A 9 22.80 22.14 -36.49
N LYS A 10 23.24 23.26 -35.88
CA LYS A 10 23.98 23.23 -34.61
C LYS A 10 23.14 22.64 -33.48
N THR A 11 21.87 23.01 -33.38
CA THR A 11 20.95 22.50 -32.34
C THR A 11 20.75 20.99 -32.47
N VAL A 12 20.54 20.48 -33.68
CA VAL A 12 20.39 19.03 -33.92
C VAL A 12 21.66 18.27 -33.56
N ILE A 13 22.83 18.81 -33.89
CA ILE A 13 24.12 18.20 -33.52
C ILE A 13 24.26 18.13 -32.00
N ILE A 14 23.91 19.20 -31.27
CA ILE A 14 24.00 19.22 -29.81
C ILE A 14 23.06 18.18 -29.20
N ILE A 15 21.78 18.14 -29.61
CA ILE A 15 20.81 17.16 -29.09
C ILE A 15 21.27 15.73 -29.39
N GLY A 16 21.75 15.47 -30.61
CA GLY A 16 22.25 14.15 -31.01
C GLY A 16 23.47 13.72 -30.19
N LEU A 17 24.42 14.63 -29.95
CA LEU A 17 25.58 14.37 -29.10
C LEU A 17 25.16 14.11 -27.64
N SER A 18 24.20 14.88 -27.11
CA SER A 18 23.68 14.70 -25.76
C SER A 18 22.99 13.34 -25.59
N VAL A 19 22.10 12.95 -26.51
CA VAL A 19 21.43 11.64 -26.48
C VAL A 19 22.46 10.52 -26.63
N GLY A 20 23.40 10.64 -27.58
CA GLY A 20 24.45 9.64 -27.77
C GLY A 20 25.33 9.44 -26.53
N LEU A 21 25.72 10.55 -25.88
CA LEU A 21 26.50 10.49 -24.64
C LEU A 21 25.70 9.88 -23.49
N ALA A 22 24.42 10.22 -23.36
CA ALA A 22 23.54 9.64 -22.34
C ALA A 22 23.37 8.12 -22.53
N LEU A 23 23.18 7.66 -23.78
CA LEU A 23 23.07 6.23 -24.10
C LEU A 23 24.39 5.50 -23.85
N ALA A 24 25.52 6.09 -24.21
CA ALA A 24 26.85 5.52 -23.95
C ALA A 24 27.10 5.38 -22.44
N PHE A 25 26.80 6.43 -21.66
CA PHE A 25 26.93 6.41 -20.20
C PHE A 25 26.04 5.33 -19.58
N ASN A 26 24.77 5.25 -20.01
CA ASN A 26 23.83 4.22 -19.57
C ASN A 26 24.33 2.80 -19.90
N ALA A 27 24.97 2.59 -21.05
CA ALA A 27 25.52 1.28 -21.44
C ALA A 27 26.75 0.87 -20.63
N THR A 28 27.53 1.82 -20.11
CA THR A 28 28.72 1.56 -19.28
C THR A 28 28.41 1.39 -17.79
N ARG A 29 27.19 1.69 -17.34
CA ARG A 29 26.79 1.58 -15.94
C ARG A 29 26.57 0.11 -15.54
N PRO A 30 27.00 -0.33 -14.34
CA PRO A 30 26.66 -1.65 -13.79
C PRO A 30 25.13 -1.83 -13.68
N ASP A 31 24.45 -0.79 -13.18
CA ASP A 31 22.99 -0.72 -13.08
C ASP A 31 22.41 0.06 -14.28
N ARG A 32 22.36 -0.59 -15.45
CA ARG A 32 21.81 0.00 -16.67
C ARG A 32 20.33 0.32 -16.48
N LEU A 33 19.91 1.54 -16.83
CA LEU A 33 18.50 1.89 -16.90
C LEU A 33 17.91 1.31 -18.18
N PRO A 34 16.84 0.49 -18.12
CA PRO A 34 16.22 -0.06 -19.31
C PRO A 34 15.57 1.08 -20.12
N LEU A 35 15.88 1.14 -21.42
CA LEU A 35 15.34 2.17 -22.33
C LEU A 35 13.88 1.89 -22.72
N VAL A 36 13.43 0.65 -22.52
CA VAL A 36 12.07 0.18 -22.74
C VAL A 36 11.59 -0.41 -21.42
N HIS A 37 10.39 -0.06 -20.99
CA HIS A 37 9.80 -0.67 -19.80
C HIS A 37 9.38 -2.10 -20.12
N ASP A 38 10.17 -3.06 -19.66
CA ASP A 38 9.78 -4.46 -19.65
C ASP A 38 8.91 -4.70 -18.41
N PRO A 39 7.60 -4.98 -18.57
CA PRO A 39 6.69 -5.14 -17.44
C PRO A 39 7.11 -6.30 -16.52
N GLU A 40 7.75 -7.33 -17.07
CA GLU A 40 8.28 -8.47 -16.34
C GLU A 40 9.47 -8.08 -15.43
N VAL A 41 10.40 -7.26 -15.92
CA VAL A 41 11.52 -6.73 -15.11
C VAL A 41 11.00 -5.77 -14.04
N ALA A 42 9.99 -4.95 -14.37
CA ALA A 42 9.34 -4.07 -13.40
C ALA A 42 8.63 -4.85 -12.28
N ALA A 43 7.92 -5.94 -12.64
CA ALA A 43 7.26 -6.83 -11.68
C ALA A 43 8.27 -7.55 -10.77
N GLN A 44 9.36 -8.07 -11.33
CA GLN A 44 10.43 -8.70 -10.54
C GLN A 44 11.12 -7.71 -9.60
N ALA A 45 11.33 -6.48 -10.04
CA ALA A 45 11.86 -5.41 -9.19
C ALA A 45 10.87 -5.00 -8.09
N ALA A 46 9.56 -5.02 -8.37
CA ALA A 46 8.51 -4.77 -7.39
C ALA A 46 8.50 -5.87 -6.31
N VAL A 47 8.53 -7.15 -6.71
CA VAL A 47 8.64 -8.27 -5.78
C VAL A 47 9.89 -8.17 -4.89
N GLN A 48 11.04 -7.80 -5.46
CA GLN A 48 12.28 -7.59 -4.69
C GLN A 48 12.21 -6.42 -3.71
N ARG A 49 11.40 -5.38 -4.01
CA ARG A 49 11.11 -4.29 -3.07
C ARG A 49 10.00 -4.64 -2.07
N GLY A 50 9.46 -5.85 -2.11
CA GLY A 50 8.31 -6.27 -1.33
C GLY A 50 7.04 -5.52 -1.72
N GLU A 51 6.92 -5.03 -2.94
CA GLU A 51 5.70 -4.42 -3.46
C GLU A 51 4.75 -5.51 -3.96
N ILE A 52 3.44 -5.29 -3.78
CA ILE A 52 2.38 -6.15 -4.31
C ILE A 52 1.53 -5.39 -5.33
N SER A 53 1.12 -6.09 -6.38
CA SER A 53 0.20 -5.54 -7.38
C SER A 53 -1.22 -5.46 -6.79
N LEU A 54 -2.08 -4.60 -7.35
CA LEU A 54 -3.48 -4.57 -6.94
C LEU A 54 -4.17 -5.93 -7.15
N ALA A 55 -3.90 -6.60 -8.29
CA ALA A 55 -4.52 -7.88 -8.60
C ALA A 55 -4.16 -8.93 -7.54
N ASP A 56 -2.89 -9.05 -7.19
CA ASP A 56 -2.44 -9.99 -6.16
C ASP A 56 -2.96 -9.62 -4.77
N ALA A 57 -3.03 -8.32 -4.45
CA ALA A 57 -3.60 -7.85 -3.19
C ALA A 57 -5.10 -8.20 -3.09
N VAL A 58 -5.87 -8.02 -4.16
CA VAL A 58 -7.28 -8.41 -4.20
C VAL A 58 -7.44 -9.91 -4.01
N LEU A 59 -6.60 -10.75 -4.63
CA LEU A 59 -6.64 -12.20 -4.41
C LEU A 59 -6.41 -12.56 -2.95
N LEU A 60 -5.41 -11.95 -2.30
CA LEU A 60 -5.13 -12.18 -0.88
C LEU A 60 -6.23 -11.64 0.05
N PHE A 61 -6.91 -10.57 -0.37
CA PHE A 61 -8.06 -10.02 0.33
C PHE A 61 -9.26 -10.96 0.28
N GLU A 62 -9.61 -11.45 -0.92
CA GLU A 62 -10.74 -12.33 -1.14
C GLU A 62 -10.55 -13.70 -0.50
N SER A 63 -9.30 -14.21 -0.45
CA SER A 63 -9.00 -15.47 0.23
C SER A 63 -8.88 -15.34 1.75
N GLY A 64 -8.76 -14.11 2.28
CA GLY A 64 -8.56 -13.86 3.71
C GLY A 64 -7.18 -14.28 4.22
N GLU A 65 -6.21 -14.47 3.33
CA GLU A 65 -4.85 -14.90 3.67
C GLU A 65 -3.93 -13.74 4.08
N ALA A 66 -4.34 -12.49 3.82
CA ALA A 66 -3.59 -11.31 4.22
C ALA A 66 -4.34 -10.42 5.21
N VAL A 67 -3.57 -9.84 6.13
CA VAL A 67 -4.03 -8.72 6.97
C VAL A 67 -3.58 -7.42 6.33
N PHE A 68 -4.54 -6.55 6.03
CA PHE A 68 -4.28 -5.22 5.49
C PHE A 68 -4.03 -4.22 6.62
N VAL A 69 -3.06 -3.33 6.44
CA VAL A 69 -2.68 -2.34 7.45
C VAL A 69 -2.58 -0.96 6.82
N ASP A 70 -3.40 -0.04 7.31
CA ASP A 70 -3.43 1.36 6.90
C ASP A 70 -2.36 2.14 7.66
N ALA A 71 -1.39 2.69 6.92
CA ALA A 71 -0.30 3.49 7.46
C ALA A 71 -0.64 4.97 7.61
N ARG A 72 -1.86 5.40 7.27
CA ARG A 72 -2.30 6.79 7.39
C ARG A 72 -2.73 7.12 8.81
N GLU A 73 -2.93 8.41 9.05
CA GLU A 73 -3.46 8.91 10.32
C GLU A 73 -4.88 8.35 10.59
N ALA A 74 -5.23 8.21 11.87
CA ALA A 74 -6.50 7.63 12.29
C ALA A 74 -7.72 8.36 11.70
N ASP A 75 -7.68 9.69 11.60
CA ASP A 75 -8.76 10.48 11.01
C ASP A 75 -9.00 10.13 9.53
N GLU A 76 -7.96 9.74 8.79
CA GLU A 76 -8.10 9.32 7.39
C GLU A 76 -8.67 7.92 7.27
N TYR A 77 -8.18 7.01 8.12
CA TYR A 77 -8.69 5.66 8.25
C TYR A 77 -10.19 5.69 8.56
N GLU A 78 -10.61 6.48 9.55
CA GLU A 78 -12.00 6.58 9.97
C GLU A 78 -12.91 7.12 8.86
N ARG A 79 -12.42 8.01 8.00
CA ARG A 79 -13.19 8.50 6.82
C ARG A 79 -13.36 7.43 5.75
N GLY A 80 -12.47 6.45 5.69
CA GLY A 80 -12.56 5.34 4.76
C GLY A 80 -11.24 4.57 4.65
N HIS A 81 -11.32 3.25 4.67
CA HIS A 81 -10.19 2.33 4.61
C HIS A 81 -10.57 1.03 3.89
N ILE A 82 -9.57 0.19 3.58
CA ILE A 82 -9.80 -1.15 3.00
C ILE A 82 -10.59 -1.98 4.02
N GLY A 83 -11.64 -2.69 3.58
CA GLY A 83 -12.53 -3.41 4.50
C GLY A 83 -11.79 -4.37 5.44
N GLY A 84 -11.85 -4.17 6.75
CA GLY A 84 -11.17 -5.03 7.71
C GLY A 84 -9.67 -4.83 7.84
N ALA A 85 -9.13 -3.75 7.27
CA ALA A 85 -7.78 -3.32 7.57
C ALA A 85 -7.60 -2.97 9.06
N LEU A 86 -6.35 -2.89 9.52
CA LEU A 86 -5.98 -2.37 10.83
C LEU A 86 -5.36 -0.99 10.66
N SER A 87 -5.68 -0.04 11.53
CA SER A 87 -5.01 1.27 11.54
C SER A 87 -3.72 1.19 12.34
N LEU A 88 -2.58 1.47 11.70
CA LEU A 88 -1.29 1.54 12.37
C LEU A 88 -0.39 2.58 11.71
N ASP A 89 -0.41 3.80 12.27
CA ASP A 89 0.44 4.89 11.82
C ASP A 89 1.90 4.66 12.25
N PRO A 90 2.88 4.66 11.31
CA PRO A 90 4.30 4.49 11.61
C PRO A 90 4.86 5.56 12.56
N LEU A 91 4.27 6.75 12.62
CA LEU A 91 4.69 7.84 13.52
C LEU A 91 4.29 7.56 14.99
N SER A 92 3.25 6.77 15.21
CA SER A 92 2.76 6.37 16.54
C SER A 92 2.95 4.86 16.81
N PHE A 93 3.78 4.19 16.02
CA PHE A 93 3.95 2.73 16.03
C PHE A 93 4.20 2.15 17.42
N GLY A 94 5.09 2.76 18.21
CA GLY A 94 5.42 2.28 19.55
C GLY A 94 4.25 2.29 20.54
N GLN A 95 3.21 3.11 20.30
CA GLN A 95 2.00 3.16 21.12
C GLN A 95 0.92 2.20 20.62
N SER A 96 0.74 2.12 19.31
CA SER A 96 -0.38 1.41 18.68
C SER A 96 -0.07 -0.06 18.37
N PHE A 97 1.19 -0.39 18.03
CA PHE A 97 1.61 -1.75 17.67
C PHE A 97 1.35 -2.80 18.76
N PRO A 98 1.60 -2.55 20.07
CA PRO A 98 1.38 -3.55 21.11
C PRO A 98 -0.04 -4.11 21.15
N ALA A 99 -1.06 -3.30 20.81
CA ALA A 99 -2.45 -3.71 20.78
C ALA A 99 -2.79 -4.62 19.58
N LEU A 100 -2.07 -4.47 18.47
CA LEU A 100 -2.31 -5.19 17.21
C LEU A 100 -1.34 -6.35 16.98
N ARG A 101 -0.33 -6.49 17.86
CA ARG A 101 0.76 -7.45 17.71
C ARG A 101 0.28 -8.89 17.53
N GLU A 102 -0.69 -9.34 18.31
CA GLU A 102 -1.20 -10.72 18.21
C GLU A 102 -1.89 -10.98 16.86
N GLN A 103 -2.67 -10.03 16.35
CA GLN A 103 -3.30 -10.16 15.04
C GLN A 103 -2.27 -10.15 13.91
N LEU A 104 -1.23 -9.31 14.02
CA LEU A 104 -0.18 -9.20 13.00
C LEU A 104 0.77 -10.41 13.02
N GLU A 105 1.14 -10.92 14.19
CA GLU A 105 1.99 -12.13 14.32
C GLU A 105 1.26 -13.40 13.86
N GLY A 106 -0.07 -13.44 13.94
CA GLY A 106 -0.90 -14.53 13.43
C GLY A 106 -1.17 -14.47 11.92
N ALA A 107 -0.81 -13.37 11.25
CA ALA A 107 -1.07 -13.18 9.83
C ALA A 107 -0.08 -13.99 8.97
N THR A 108 -0.58 -14.58 7.87
CA THR A 108 0.28 -15.28 6.91
C THR A 108 1.03 -14.29 6.03
N THR A 109 0.35 -13.25 5.57
CA THR A 109 0.92 -12.12 4.81
C THR A 109 0.38 -10.81 5.38
N ILE A 110 1.23 -9.78 5.45
CA ILE A 110 0.81 -8.44 5.88
C ILE A 110 0.95 -7.49 4.71
N VAL A 111 -0.13 -6.78 4.36
CA VAL A 111 -0.13 -5.81 3.26
C VAL A 111 -0.31 -4.40 3.83
N THR A 112 0.76 -3.61 3.82
CA THR A 112 0.71 -2.20 4.23
C THR A 112 0.33 -1.31 3.05
N TYR A 113 -0.42 -0.25 3.32
CA TYR A 113 -0.79 0.73 2.31
C TYR A 113 -0.91 2.14 2.88
N CYS A 114 -0.76 3.14 2.01
CA CYS A 114 -0.95 4.56 2.32
C CYS A 114 -1.82 5.19 1.22
N ASP A 115 -1.93 6.52 1.15
CA ASP A 115 -2.57 7.22 0.06
C ASP A 115 -1.59 7.61 -1.06
N GLY A 116 -1.91 7.22 -2.30
CA GLY A 116 -1.24 7.74 -3.49
C GLY A 116 0.13 7.13 -3.83
N GLU A 117 0.67 7.57 -4.97
CA GLU A 117 1.88 6.99 -5.62
C GLU A 117 3.18 7.31 -4.88
N TYR A 118 3.24 8.47 -4.24
CA TYR A 118 4.46 9.03 -3.65
C TYR A 118 4.46 8.99 -2.11
N CYS A 119 3.51 8.28 -1.49
CA CYS A 119 3.52 8.13 -0.04
C CYS A 119 4.52 7.06 0.40
N GLU A 120 5.37 7.42 1.36
CA GLU A 120 6.40 6.55 1.93
C GLU A 120 5.98 5.87 3.23
N LEU A 121 4.87 6.29 3.85
CA LEU A 121 4.42 5.77 5.16
C LEU A 121 4.18 4.26 5.15
N SER A 122 3.64 3.72 4.05
CA SER A 122 3.41 2.27 3.94
C SER A 122 4.71 1.48 3.89
N ARG A 123 5.76 2.04 3.28
CA ARG A 123 7.09 1.42 3.23
C ARG A 123 7.80 1.53 4.57
N GLU A 124 7.72 2.69 5.21
CA GLU A 124 8.25 2.90 6.55
C GLU A 124 7.59 1.94 7.55
N LEU A 125 6.26 1.81 7.52
CA LEU A 125 5.53 0.85 8.33
C LEU A 125 5.98 -0.58 8.04
N ALA A 126 6.15 -0.95 6.77
CA ALA A 126 6.62 -2.29 6.42
C ALA A 126 8.02 -2.59 6.96
N GLU A 127 8.93 -1.61 6.94
CA GLU A 127 10.27 -1.74 7.52
C GLU A 127 10.21 -1.88 9.05
N GLN A 128 9.36 -1.09 9.72
CA GLN A 128 9.14 -1.21 11.16
C GLN A 128 8.59 -2.58 11.54
N LEU A 129 7.58 -3.08 10.82
CA LEU A 129 7.02 -4.42 11.05
C LEU A 129 8.07 -5.53 10.84
N LYS A 130 8.87 -5.44 9.77
CA LYS A 130 9.99 -6.37 9.52
C LYS A 130 11.03 -6.32 10.64
N SER A 131 11.32 -5.12 11.18
CA SER A 131 12.26 -4.96 12.30
C SER A 131 11.76 -5.60 13.60
N MET A 132 10.45 -5.75 13.76
CA MET A 132 9.81 -6.49 14.86
C MET A 132 9.82 -8.01 14.65
N GLY A 133 10.32 -8.49 13.51
CA GLY A 133 10.42 -9.92 13.18
C GLY A 133 9.19 -10.49 12.44
N LEU A 134 8.26 -9.63 12.02
CA LEU A 134 7.13 -10.05 11.19
C LEU A 134 7.63 -10.42 9.79
N GLN A 135 7.14 -11.55 9.30
CA GLN A 135 7.53 -12.12 8.01
C GLN A 135 6.49 -11.78 6.94
N ASP A 136 6.92 -11.85 5.67
CA ASP A 136 6.08 -11.57 4.48
C ASP A 136 5.25 -10.28 4.57
N VAL A 137 5.94 -9.16 4.80
CA VAL A 137 5.33 -7.82 4.76
C VAL A 137 5.52 -7.20 3.39
N ARG A 138 4.39 -6.91 2.72
CA ARG A 138 4.32 -6.36 1.37
C ARG A 138 3.65 -4.99 1.35
N VAL A 139 3.97 -4.17 0.36
CA VAL A 139 3.47 -2.80 0.20
C VAL A 139 2.58 -2.69 -1.01
N LEU A 140 1.31 -2.30 -0.83
CA LEU A 140 0.40 -2.02 -1.92
C LEU A 140 0.66 -0.61 -2.48
N LYS A 141 1.20 -0.54 -3.69
CA LYS A 141 1.45 0.74 -4.39
C LYS A 141 0.16 1.47 -4.73
N ASN A 142 0.18 2.80 -4.61
CA ASN A 142 -0.98 3.68 -4.73
C ASN A 142 -2.10 3.44 -3.69
N GLY A 143 -1.93 2.42 -2.84
CA GLY A 143 -2.72 2.04 -1.69
C GLY A 143 -4.21 2.38 -1.77
N TRP A 144 -4.65 3.25 -0.87
CA TRP A 144 -6.04 3.60 -0.67
C TRP A 144 -6.72 4.17 -1.92
N THR A 145 -6.07 5.14 -2.59
CA THR A 145 -6.61 5.75 -3.80
C THR A 145 -6.84 4.71 -4.89
N LEU A 146 -5.87 3.84 -5.17
CA LEU A 146 -6.03 2.80 -6.18
C LEU A 146 -7.12 1.79 -5.81
N TRP A 147 -7.18 1.38 -4.55
CA TRP A 147 -8.20 0.44 -4.05
C TRP A 147 -9.62 1.00 -4.23
N ARG A 148 -9.84 2.23 -3.75
CA ARG A 148 -11.13 2.91 -3.84
C ARG A 148 -11.53 3.18 -5.29
N ASP A 149 -10.62 3.67 -6.11
CA ASP A 149 -10.92 4.05 -7.50
C ASP A 149 -11.28 2.83 -8.37
N GLN A 150 -10.86 1.63 -7.96
CA GLN A 150 -11.23 0.35 -8.59
C GLN A 150 -12.50 -0.26 -8.01
N GLY A 151 -13.18 0.42 -7.08
CA GLY A 151 -14.44 -0.03 -6.49
C GLY A 151 -14.32 -1.26 -5.59
N MET A 152 -13.13 -1.50 -5.03
CA MET A 152 -12.88 -2.63 -4.14
C MET A 152 -13.55 -2.43 -2.77
N PRO A 153 -13.77 -3.48 -1.97
CA PRO A 153 -14.50 -3.37 -0.70
C PRO A 153 -13.84 -2.40 0.30
N THR A 154 -14.62 -1.45 0.82
CA THR A 154 -14.15 -0.42 1.78
C THR A 154 -15.02 -0.41 3.04
N ALA A 155 -14.44 0.03 4.16
CA ALA A 155 -15.15 0.29 5.41
C ALA A 155 -14.89 1.73 5.90
N THR A 156 -15.62 2.15 6.93
CA THR A 156 -15.57 3.49 7.54
C THR A 156 -15.69 3.34 9.06
N GLY A 157 -15.14 4.29 9.82
CA GLY A 157 -15.11 4.27 11.28
C GLY A 157 -13.90 3.52 11.86
N SER A 158 -13.87 3.34 13.18
CA SER A 158 -12.72 2.84 13.94
C SER A 158 -12.66 1.31 14.08
N GLN A 159 -13.38 0.55 13.24
CA GLN A 159 -13.47 -0.90 13.43
C GLN A 159 -12.16 -1.60 13.05
N ALA A 160 -11.59 -2.32 14.01
CA ALA A 160 -10.62 -3.38 13.78
C ALA A 160 -11.38 -4.64 13.32
N ALA A 161 -11.09 -5.13 12.11
CA ALA A 161 -11.50 -6.40 11.49
C ALA A 161 -12.97 -6.86 11.71
N PRO A 162 -13.84 -6.88 10.66
CA PRO A 162 -15.16 -7.45 10.81
C PRO A 162 -15.07 -8.97 10.95
N GLU A 163 -15.71 -9.49 12.00
CA GLU A 163 -16.32 -10.80 11.98
C GLU A 163 -17.19 -10.91 10.71
N GLN A 164 -17.00 -11.98 9.95
CA GLN A 164 -17.59 -12.22 8.65
C GLN A 164 -19.10 -11.93 8.65
N THR A 165 -19.51 -10.83 8.01
CA THR A 165 -20.92 -10.51 7.81
C THR A 165 -21.44 -11.29 6.60
N SER A 166 -21.91 -12.50 6.90
CA SER A 166 -22.91 -13.25 6.13
C SER A 166 -24.15 -12.36 5.92
N PRO A 167 -24.87 -12.45 4.77
CA PRO A 167 -25.84 -11.45 4.36
C PRO A 167 -27.03 -11.37 5.32
N ALA A 168 -27.50 -10.14 5.55
CA ALA A 168 -28.58 -9.78 6.44
C ALA A 168 -29.85 -10.64 6.26
N PRO A 169 -30.42 -11.20 7.34
CA PRO A 169 -31.84 -11.48 7.35
C PRO A 169 -32.58 -10.15 7.56
N MET A 170 -33.23 -9.68 6.51
CA MET A 170 -34.35 -8.76 6.65
C MET A 170 -35.44 -9.47 7.45
N ASN A 171 -36.08 -8.72 8.34
CA ASN A 171 -37.32 -8.98 9.10
C ASN A 171 -37.09 -9.40 10.55
N GLU A 172 -37.11 -8.42 11.46
CA GLU A 172 -37.84 -8.60 12.72
C GLU A 172 -38.75 -7.40 12.97
N GLU A 173 -40.00 -7.80 13.17
CA GLU A 173 -41.22 -7.09 13.44
C GLU A 173 -41.17 -6.38 14.80
N GLU A 174 -41.33 -5.05 14.80
CA GLU A 174 -41.54 -4.29 16.04
C GLU A 174 -43.02 -3.92 16.15
N THR A 175 -43.69 -4.51 17.14
CA THR A 175 -44.90 -4.00 17.79
C THR A 175 -44.60 -3.93 19.30
N PRO A 176 -45.33 -3.18 20.17
CA PRO A 176 -46.65 -2.52 20.05
C PRO A 176 -46.64 -1.11 20.79
N PRO A 177 -47.72 -0.53 21.41
CA PRO A 177 -49.17 -0.78 21.36
C PRO A 177 -50.09 0.48 21.19
N ALA A 178 -51.31 0.19 20.72
CA ALA A 178 -52.62 0.74 21.08
C ALA A 178 -52.88 2.27 21.13
N GLU A 179 -53.72 2.76 20.22
CA GLU A 179 -54.71 3.80 20.52
C GLU A 179 -56.07 3.51 19.85
N GLN A 180 -57.12 3.90 20.56
CA GLN A 180 -58.52 3.55 20.37
C GLN A 180 -59.19 4.52 19.40
N SER A 181 -60.08 4.05 18.52
CA SER A 181 -61.20 4.87 18.03
C SER A 181 -62.33 4.02 17.45
N ASN A 182 -63.54 4.37 17.88
CA ASN A 182 -64.83 3.74 17.63
C ASN A 182 -65.33 3.82 16.18
N GLY A 183 -66.17 2.85 15.77
CA GLY A 183 -67.38 3.18 14.98
C GLY A 183 -67.83 2.19 13.90
N THR A 184 -68.94 1.49 14.18
CA THR A 184 -70.12 1.27 13.29
C THR A 184 -70.06 0.30 12.08
N ALA A 185 -70.65 -0.89 12.33
CA ALA A 185 -71.65 -1.69 11.59
C ALA A 185 -71.44 -2.30 10.16
N PRO A 186 -71.99 -3.53 9.88
CA PRO A 186 -71.71 -4.41 8.71
C PRO A 186 -72.94 -4.53 7.75
N PRO A 187 -73.13 -5.53 6.84
CA PRO A 187 -72.30 -6.67 6.36
C PRO A 187 -72.21 -6.74 4.81
N GLN A 188 -71.58 -7.79 4.23
CA GLN A 188 -72.08 -8.71 3.17
C GLN A 188 -70.92 -9.56 2.60
N ALA A 189 -71.10 -10.88 2.62
CA ALA A 189 -70.23 -11.92 2.03
C ALA A 189 -70.55 -12.07 0.49
N PRO A 190 -70.11 -13.09 -0.29
CA PRO A 190 -69.32 -14.29 0.04
C PRO A 190 -68.35 -14.81 -1.08
N MET A 191 -67.62 -15.91 -0.79
CA MET A 191 -67.06 -16.95 -1.70
C MET A 191 -65.90 -16.49 -2.61
N GLU A 192 -64.76 -17.17 -2.69
CA GLU A 192 -64.58 -18.54 -3.18
C GLU A 192 -63.32 -19.19 -2.55
N THR A 193 -63.47 -20.40 -2.02
CA THR A 193 -62.45 -21.46 -2.10
C THR A 193 -62.90 -22.37 -3.26
N PRO A 194 -61.99 -23.00 -4.06
CA PRO A 194 -61.34 -24.23 -3.59
C PRO A 194 -59.99 -24.62 -4.26
N MET A 195 -59.48 -25.78 -3.82
CA MET A 195 -58.43 -26.65 -4.42
C MET A 195 -57.00 -26.29 -4.01
N GLU A 196 -56.37 -26.96 -3.06
CA GLU A 196 -56.06 -28.41 -2.97
C GLU A 196 -55.36 -28.96 -4.23
N ALA A 197 -54.02 -28.98 -4.19
CA ALA A 197 -53.18 -29.97 -4.83
C ALA A 197 -51.91 -30.14 -3.98
N GLY A 198 -51.65 -31.37 -3.58
CA GLY A 198 -50.69 -31.73 -2.55
C GLY A 198 -49.20 -31.68 -2.95
N PRO A 199 -48.34 -32.17 -2.04
CA PRO A 199 -46.88 -32.03 -2.10
C PRO A 199 -46.28 -33.08 -3.05
N LEU A 200 -45.40 -32.64 -3.95
CA LEU A 200 -44.50 -33.55 -4.66
C LEU A 200 -43.10 -33.41 -4.07
N GLU A 201 -42.68 -34.50 -3.43
CA GLU A 201 -41.34 -34.76 -2.92
C GLU A 201 -40.24 -34.60 -3.99
N PRO A 202 -38.99 -34.35 -3.57
CA PRO A 202 -37.87 -34.03 -4.45
C PRO A 202 -37.29 -35.28 -5.15
N ALA A 203 -36.93 -35.12 -6.43
CA ALA A 203 -36.17 -36.13 -7.17
C ALA A 203 -34.66 -36.05 -6.81
N PRO A 204 -33.94 -37.19 -6.75
CA PRO A 204 -32.55 -37.23 -6.32
C PRO A 204 -31.53 -37.13 -7.46
N LEU A 205 -30.42 -36.43 -7.15
CA LEU A 205 -29.02 -36.64 -7.56
C LEU A 205 -28.68 -36.89 -9.04
N GLU A 206 -27.90 -35.97 -9.64
CA GLU A 206 -26.70 -36.33 -10.43
C GLU A 206 -25.59 -35.26 -10.26
N PRO A 207 -24.33 -35.64 -9.94
CA PRO A 207 -23.17 -34.73 -9.83
C PRO A 207 -22.58 -34.34 -11.21
N PRO A 208 -21.84 -33.22 -11.30
CA PRO A 208 -21.39 -32.67 -12.58
C PRO A 208 -20.26 -33.48 -13.21
N LEU A 209 -20.34 -33.58 -14.54
CA LEU A 209 -19.39 -34.24 -15.42
C LEU A 209 -18.02 -33.52 -15.41
N GLU A 210 -16.97 -34.23 -15.01
CA GLU A 210 -15.56 -33.85 -15.23
C GLU A 210 -15.22 -33.86 -16.73
N PRO A 211 -14.45 -32.88 -17.24
CA PRO A 211 -13.84 -33.02 -18.55
C PRO A 211 -12.61 -33.94 -18.49
N THR A 212 -12.75 -35.10 -19.13
CA THR A 212 -11.69 -36.06 -19.43
C THR A 212 -10.53 -35.40 -20.19
N ILE A 213 -9.36 -35.31 -19.55
CA ILE A 213 -8.08 -35.10 -20.26
C ILE A 213 -7.57 -36.47 -20.73
N PRO A 214 -7.36 -36.70 -22.04
CA PRO A 214 -6.84 -37.98 -22.51
C PRO A 214 -5.37 -38.14 -22.18
N ASP A 215 -5.12 -39.24 -21.47
CA ASP A 215 -3.88 -39.96 -21.23
C ASP A 215 -2.96 -40.00 -22.48
N GLN A 216 -1.76 -39.43 -22.35
CA GLN A 216 -0.59 -39.83 -23.14
C GLN A 216 0.54 -40.14 -22.17
N ALA A 217 0.80 -41.44 -22.07
CA ALA A 217 1.83 -42.11 -21.30
C ALA A 217 3.27 -41.60 -21.58
N PRO A 218 4.23 -41.92 -20.69
CA PRO A 218 5.53 -41.28 -20.62
C PRO A 218 6.52 -41.90 -21.60
N LEU A 219 7.20 -41.06 -22.39
CA LEU A 219 8.37 -41.49 -23.14
C LEU A 219 9.62 -41.28 -22.28
N ASP A 220 9.93 -42.30 -21.48
CA ASP A 220 11.29 -42.57 -21.02
C ASP A 220 12.17 -42.87 -22.24
N ALA A 221 13.10 -41.95 -22.53
CA ALA A 221 14.27 -42.24 -23.34
C ALA A 221 15.48 -41.53 -22.74
N ALA A 222 16.37 -42.38 -22.22
CA ALA A 222 17.67 -42.19 -21.60
C ALA A 222 18.59 -41.06 -22.16
N PRO A 223 19.59 -40.64 -21.36
CA PRO A 223 20.47 -39.53 -21.67
C PRO A 223 21.50 -39.94 -22.72
N ALA A 224 21.64 -39.16 -23.78
CA ALA A 224 22.80 -39.26 -24.65
C ALA A 224 23.99 -38.59 -23.97
N GLU A 225 24.88 -39.43 -23.45
CA GLU A 225 26.29 -39.12 -23.22
C GLU A 225 26.87 -38.33 -24.39
N SER A 226 27.48 -37.18 -24.09
CA SER A 226 28.57 -36.62 -24.86
C SER A 226 29.69 -36.34 -23.87
N ALA A 227 30.65 -37.26 -23.86
CA ALA A 227 31.89 -37.20 -23.10
C ALA A 227 32.72 -35.93 -23.43
N PRO A 228 33.70 -35.59 -22.58
CA PRO A 228 34.18 -34.22 -22.37
C PRO A 228 35.26 -33.84 -23.39
N LEU A 229 35.21 -32.59 -23.86
CA LEU A 229 36.39 -31.96 -24.46
C LEU A 229 37.24 -31.36 -23.34
N ASP A 230 38.23 -32.15 -22.93
CA ASP A 230 39.48 -31.70 -22.36
C ASP A 230 40.02 -30.49 -23.14
N GLN A 231 39.90 -29.29 -22.56
CA GLN A 231 40.88 -28.23 -22.76
C GLN A 231 41.46 -27.87 -21.41
N HIS A 232 42.58 -28.53 -21.13
CA HIS A 232 43.55 -28.15 -20.12
C HIS A 232 43.95 -26.69 -20.31
N GLN A 233 43.43 -25.83 -19.45
CA GLN A 233 44.10 -24.60 -19.06
C GLN A 233 43.96 -24.49 -17.55
N GLU A 234 44.94 -25.05 -16.82
CA GLU A 234 45.15 -24.72 -15.41
C GLU A 234 45.27 -23.20 -15.28
N PRO A 235 44.41 -22.51 -14.49
CA PRO A 235 44.85 -21.29 -13.86
C PRO A 235 45.85 -21.70 -12.77
N ALA A 236 47.06 -21.14 -12.84
CA ALA A 236 48.10 -21.27 -11.82
C ALA A 236 47.53 -21.10 -10.41
N PRO A 237 48.06 -21.79 -9.38
CA PRO A 237 47.65 -21.56 -8.01
C PRO A 237 47.93 -20.10 -7.65
N GLN A 238 46.89 -19.30 -7.51
CA GLN A 238 47.03 -18.03 -6.81
C GLN A 238 47.24 -18.38 -5.35
N GLU A 239 48.48 -18.23 -4.88
CA GLU A 239 48.80 -18.19 -3.46
C GLU A 239 47.88 -17.14 -2.82
N GLN A 240 46.83 -17.60 -2.14
CA GLN A 240 46.12 -16.74 -1.21
C GLN A 240 47.11 -16.46 -0.08
N PRO A 241 47.50 -15.20 0.19
CA PRO A 241 48.12 -14.90 1.46
C PRO A 241 47.08 -15.22 2.53
N SER A 242 47.34 -16.27 3.31
CA SER A 242 46.67 -16.56 4.56
C SER A 242 46.56 -15.27 5.36
N LEU A 243 45.36 -14.72 5.49
CA LEU A 243 45.10 -13.66 6.46
C LEU A 243 45.10 -14.32 7.84
N ASP A 244 46.31 -14.47 8.36
CA ASP A 244 46.58 -14.74 9.76
C ASP A 244 45.75 -13.76 10.60
N SER A 245 44.91 -14.32 11.45
CA SER A 245 44.11 -13.57 12.41
C SER A 245 45.06 -12.95 13.43
N THR A 246 45.61 -11.79 13.09
CA THR A 246 46.27 -10.93 14.07
C THR A 246 45.18 -10.24 14.90
N PRO A 247 45.14 -10.44 16.22
CA PRO A 247 44.26 -9.67 17.09
C PRO A 247 44.65 -8.20 16.98
N MET A 248 43.68 -7.35 16.66
CA MET A 248 43.86 -5.90 16.67
C MET A 248 44.07 -5.46 18.13
N GLU A 249 45.32 -5.17 18.47
CA GLU A 249 45.69 -4.52 19.73
C GLU A 249 45.06 -3.12 19.74
N PRO A 250 44.25 -2.75 20.77
CA PRO A 250 43.64 -1.44 20.82
C PRO A 250 44.73 -0.39 21.07
N ALA A 251 44.83 0.60 20.18
CA ALA A 251 45.69 1.76 20.37
C ALA A 251 45.34 2.46 21.71
N PRO A 252 46.33 2.91 22.51
CA PRO A 252 46.05 3.66 23.72
C PRO A 252 45.44 5.02 23.34
N LEU A 253 44.25 5.28 23.87
CA LEU A 253 43.64 6.60 23.86
C LEU A 253 44.55 7.55 24.67
N GLU A 254 45.32 8.40 24.00
CA GLU A 254 45.88 9.59 24.63
C GLU A 254 44.72 10.51 25.02
N THR A 255 44.47 10.57 26.32
CA THR A 255 43.56 11.54 26.93
C THR A 255 44.18 12.93 26.80
N ALA A 256 43.64 13.76 25.90
CA ALA A 256 43.92 15.19 25.91
C ALA A 256 43.50 15.80 27.27
N PRO A 257 44.26 16.74 27.86
CA PRO A 257 43.90 17.34 29.13
C PRO A 257 42.64 18.21 28.97
N VAL A 258 41.67 17.99 29.84
CA VAL A 258 40.56 18.92 30.05
C VAL A 258 41.13 20.18 30.69
N GLU A 259 41.36 21.22 29.88
CA GLU A 259 41.54 22.57 30.41
C GLU A 259 40.19 23.03 30.98
N ASN A 260 40.14 23.12 32.30
CA ASN A 260 39.07 23.76 33.04
C ASN A 260 39.08 25.26 32.75
N ALA A 261 38.22 25.71 31.84
CA ALA A 261 37.91 27.13 31.71
C ALA A 261 37.09 27.61 32.95
N PRO A 262 37.41 28.78 33.54
CA PRO A 262 36.71 29.26 34.74
C PRO A 262 35.27 29.66 34.44
N VAL A 263 34.35 29.21 35.29
CA VAL A 263 32.97 29.69 35.34
C VAL A 263 32.97 31.10 35.95
N GLU A 264 33.02 32.13 35.12
CA GLU A 264 32.65 33.48 35.55
C GLU A 264 31.13 33.67 35.40
N ASN A 265 30.48 33.80 36.56
CA ASN A 265 29.08 34.18 36.71
C ASN A 265 28.88 35.58 36.13
N ALA A 266 28.15 35.70 35.02
CA ALA A 266 27.61 36.97 34.54
C ALA A 266 26.12 37.09 34.88
N PRO A 267 25.63 38.28 35.29
CA PRO A 267 24.31 38.44 35.92
C PRO A 267 23.15 38.44 34.93
N LEU A 268 22.02 37.90 35.37
CA LEU A 268 20.71 38.03 34.73
C LEU A 268 20.30 39.51 34.71
N GLU A 269 20.26 40.14 33.53
CA GLU A 269 19.63 41.45 33.34
C GLU A 269 18.61 41.40 32.19
N SER A 270 17.34 41.40 32.59
CA SER A 270 16.18 42.11 32.03
C SER A 270 16.07 42.36 30.50
N ALA A 271 15.00 41.80 29.92
CA ALA A 271 14.50 42.01 28.55
C ALA A 271 14.31 43.49 28.14
N PRO A 272 14.14 43.75 26.83
CA PRO A 272 12.79 44.06 26.37
C PRO A 272 12.35 43.28 25.12
N LEU A 273 11.05 42.94 25.09
CA LEU A 273 10.32 42.47 23.91
C LEU A 273 10.41 43.51 22.79
N GLU A 274 10.94 43.12 21.63
CA GLU A 274 10.73 43.88 20.40
C GLU A 274 9.46 43.37 19.71
N THR A 275 8.48 44.25 19.65
CA THR A 275 7.14 44.09 19.11
C THR A 275 7.18 44.02 17.58
N ALA A 276 6.65 42.94 17.01
CA ALA A 276 6.32 42.86 15.59
C ALA A 276 5.24 43.90 15.22
N PRO A 277 5.31 44.56 14.05
CA PRO A 277 4.28 45.51 13.63
C PRO A 277 3.04 44.78 13.08
N GLU A 278 1.88 45.10 13.65
CA GLU A 278 0.55 44.82 13.10
C GLU A 278 0.37 45.52 11.74
N GLU A 279 0.02 44.76 10.70
CA GLU A 279 -0.60 45.32 9.50
C GLU A 279 -2.12 45.42 9.71
N PRO A 280 -2.75 46.58 9.42
CA PRO A 280 -4.15 46.80 9.72
C PRO A 280 -5.08 46.14 8.68
N ALA A 281 -6.10 45.48 9.22
CA ALA A 281 -7.28 44.98 8.54
C ALA A 281 -7.87 46.01 7.56
N THR A 282 -7.91 45.66 6.27
CA THR A 282 -8.76 46.35 5.30
C THR A 282 -10.16 45.77 5.38
N GLN A 283 -11.07 46.61 5.88
CA GLN A 283 -12.50 46.41 5.95
C GLN A 283 -13.10 46.17 4.56
N SER A 284 -13.83 45.06 4.44
CA SER A 284 -14.83 44.83 3.40
C SER A 284 -15.89 45.94 3.40
N PRO A 285 -16.33 46.46 2.24
CA PRO A 285 -17.45 47.40 2.19
C PRO A 285 -18.79 46.69 2.52
N PRO A 286 -19.74 47.39 3.15
CA PRO A 286 -21.01 46.80 3.56
C PRO A 286 -21.98 46.63 2.38
N LEU A 287 -22.77 45.57 2.48
CA LEU A 287 -23.91 45.24 1.61
C LEU A 287 -24.99 46.33 1.74
N ASP A 288 -25.19 47.11 0.68
CA ASP A 288 -26.37 47.96 0.53
C ASP A 288 -27.58 47.08 0.21
N SER A 289 -28.51 47.00 1.16
CA SER A 289 -29.85 46.46 0.97
C SER A 289 -30.84 47.48 1.48
N LYS A 290 -31.55 48.17 0.57
CA LYS A 290 -32.89 48.68 0.87
C LYS A 290 -33.79 48.71 -0.38
N PRO A 291 -35.09 48.34 -0.25
CA PRO A 291 -35.99 48.10 -1.36
C PRO A 291 -36.94 49.29 -1.61
N LEU A 292 -37.61 49.25 -2.78
CA LEU A 292 -38.90 49.85 -3.21
C LEU A 292 -38.74 50.08 -4.73
N GLY A 293 -39.60 49.63 -5.64
CA GLY A 293 -41.05 49.66 -5.59
C GLY A 293 -41.55 50.61 -6.70
N GLU A 294 -42.45 50.08 -7.54
CA GLU A 294 -43.42 50.80 -8.39
C GLU A 294 -43.04 51.45 -9.75
N LYS A 295 -43.69 50.86 -10.77
CA LYS A 295 -44.65 51.44 -11.73
C LYS A 295 -44.18 52.13 -13.01
N SER A 296 -44.81 51.60 -14.07
CA SER A 296 -45.18 52.17 -15.38
C SER A 296 -44.13 52.26 -16.47
#